data_AF-A0A0W0FEM5-F1
#
_entry.id   AF-A0A0W0FEM5-F1
#
_cell.length_a   1.000
_cell.length_b   1.000
_cell.length_c   1.000
_cell.angle_alpha   90.00
_cell.angle_beta   90.00
_cell.angle_gamma   90.00
#
_symmetry.space_group_name_H-M   'P 1'
#
loop_
_entity.id
_entity.type
_entity.pdbx_description
1 polymer ?
#
loop_
_entity_poly.entity_id
_entity_poly.type
_entity_poly.pdbx_seq_one_letter_code
_entity_poly.pdbx_strand_id
1 'polypeptide(L)'
;MAGAARTKLSKTPQAINQMEVTSLTLVIIQALYSIGEQILAAFEDLCDSLKEMGNASSSTLRLMFLHKLDKALSNNLATFTEHADKLWFPVPYMKLLLTITPICDSFAKCFPTLSLPKSISSHIPDTDK
;
A
#
# COMPACT_ATOMS: atom_id res chain seq x y z
N MET A 1 9.22 11.70 -65.48
CA MET A 1 8.53 11.67 -64.17
C MET A 1 8.86 10.35 -63.48
N ALA A 2 8.90 10.38 -62.14
CA ALA A 2 9.12 9.29 -61.19
C ALA A 2 10.58 8.81 -60.98
N GLY A 3 11.19 9.35 -59.91
CA GLY A 3 12.32 8.75 -59.21
C GLY A 3 12.00 8.77 -57.72
N ALA A 4 11.74 7.59 -57.14
CA ALA A 4 11.18 7.43 -55.80
C ALA A 4 12.20 7.80 -54.69
N ALA A 5 11.79 8.65 -53.77
CA ALA A 5 12.51 8.94 -52.54
C ALA A 5 12.48 7.73 -51.60
N ARG A 6 13.64 7.14 -51.32
CA ARG A 6 13.81 6.11 -50.28
C ARG A 6 14.02 6.76 -48.93
N THR A 7 12.95 6.87 -48.15
CA THR A 7 13.02 7.26 -46.73
C THR A 7 13.49 6.05 -45.92
N LYS A 8 14.74 6.05 -45.45
CA LYS A 8 15.23 5.08 -44.47
C LYS A 8 14.60 5.40 -43.12
N LEU A 9 13.60 4.61 -42.72
CA LEU A 9 13.09 4.58 -41.35
C LEU A 9 14.17 3.92 -40.47
N SER A 10 15.03 4.72 -39.85
CA SER A 10 15.88 4.26 -38.75
C SER A 10 14.97 3.94 -37.57
N LYS A 11 14.68 2.65 -37.36
CA LYS A 11 14.11 2.17 -36.10
C LYS A 11 15.17 2.40 -35.03
N THR A 12 15.01 3.45 -34.23
CA THR A 12 15.65 3.53 -32.93
C THR A 12 15.20 2.31 -32.13
N PRO A 13 16.11 1.47 -31.61
CA PRO A 13 15.75 0.51 -30.59
C PRO A 13 15.26 1.33 -29.41
N GLN A 14 13.96 1.33 -29.18
CA GLN A 14 13.42 1.80 -27.92
C GLN A 14 14.04 0.88 -26.88
N ALA A 15 15.04 1.38 -26.15
CA ALA A 15 15.62 0.68 -25.03
C ALA A 15 14.51 0.52 -24.00
N ILE A 16 13.77 -0.59 -24.12
CA ILE A 16 12.98 -1.11 -23.03
C ILE A 16 14.04 -1.49 -22.01
N ASN A 17 14.25 -0.62 -21.01
CA ASN A 17 14.99 -0.97 -19.80
C ASN A 17 14.23 -2.13 -19.15
N GLN A 18 14.46 -3.35 -19.62
CA GLN A 18 14.03 -4.55 -18.95
C GLN A 18 14.86 -4.62 -17.69
N MET A 19 14.27 -4.19 -16.57
CA MET A 19 14.89 -4.35 -15.27
C MET A 19 15.12 -5.85 -15.06
N GLU A 20 16.38 -6.28 -15.01
CA GLU A 20 16.70 -7.67 -14.68
C GLU A 20 16.32 -7.91 -13.21
N VAL A 21 15.17 -8.58 -13.03
CA VAL A 21 14.70 -9.00 -11.71
C VAL A 21 15.46 -10.27 -11.33
N THR A 22 16.33 -10.17 -10.33
CA THR A 22 17.06 -11.34 -9.83
C THR A 22 16.10 -12.35 -9.19
N SER A 23 16.49 -13.62 -9.09
CA SER A 23 15.70 -14.65 -8.41
C SER A 23 15.38 -14.28 -6.95
N LEU A 24 16.31 -13.59 -6.27
CA LEU A 24 16.09 -13.06 -4.92
C LEU A 24 15.02 -11.97 -4.92
N THR A 25 15.07 -11.04 -5.87
CA THR A 25 14.06 -10.00 -6.03
C THR A 25 12.67 -10.58 -6.26
N LEU A 26 12.56 -11.65 -7.04
CA LEU A 26 11.28 -12.33 -7.28
C LEU A 26 10.70 -12.97 -6.01
N VAL A 27 11.54 -13.60 -5.18
CA VAL A 27 11.13 -14.15 -3.88
C VAL A 27 10.63 -13.02 -2.95
N ILE A 28 11.33 -11.88 -2.94
CA ILE A 28 10.92 -10.71 -2.15
C ILE A 28 9.56 -10.17 -2.62
N ILE A 29 9.35 -10.06 -3.94
CA ILE A 29 8.06 -9.61 -4.50
C ILE A 29 6.91 -10.54 -4.10
N GLN A 30 7.13 -11.86 -4.10
CA GLN A 30 6.12 -12.84 -3.68
C GLN A 30 5.80 -12.73 -2.18
N ALA A 31 6.82 -12.55 -1.33
CA ALA A 31 6.61 -12.33 0.10
C ALA A 31 5.81 -11.04 0.33
N LEU A 32 6.16 -9.96 -0.38
CA LEU A 32 5.44 -8.68 -0.32
C LEU A 32 3.98 -8.80 -0.76
N TYR A 33 3.69 -9.66 -1.75
CA TYR A 33 2.32 -9.89 -2.18
C TYR A 33 1.45 -10.44 -1.04
N SER A 34 1.94 -11.49 -0.38
CA SER A 34 1.24 -12.10 0.77
C SER A 34 1.09 -11.12 1.93
N ILE A 35 2.09 -10.28 2.18
CA ILE A 35 2.02 -9.22 3.19
C ILE A 35 0.95 -8.19 2.81
N GLY A 36 0.90 -7.78 1.54
CA GLY A 36 -0.10 -6.84 1.02
C GLY A 36 -1.53 -7.36 1.20
N GLU A 37 -1.78 -8.65 0.93
CA GLU A 37 -3.09 -9.28 1.15
C GLU A 37 -3.49 -9.27 2.63
N GLN A 38 -2.54 -9.55 3.54
CA GLN A 38 -2.80 -9.49 4.99
C GLN A 38 -3.12 -8.07 5.46
N ILE A 39 -2.41 -7.07 4.93
CA ILE A 39 -2.69 -5.66 5.21
C ILE A 39 -4.10 -5.31 4.75
N LEU A 40 -4.47 -5.67 3.52
CA LEU A 40 -5.79 -5.40 2.97
C LEU A 40 -6.90 -6.04 3.81
N ALA A 41 -6.77 -7.33 4.13
CA ALA A 41 -7.75 -8.05 4.94
C ALA A 41 -7.94 -7.43 6.34
N ALA A 42 -6.86 -6.98 6.98
CA ALA A 42 -6.94 -6.31 8.28
C ALA A 42 -7.69 -4.96 8.20
N PHE A 43 -7.53 -4.22 7.10
CA PHE A 43 -8.25 -2.97 6.88
C PHE A 43 -9.71 -3.18 6.47
N GLU A 44 -10.03 -4.25 5.74
CA GLU A 44 -11.40 -4.65 5.45
C GLU A 44 -12.15 -5.05 6.73
N ASP A 45 -11.54 -5.88 7.59
CA ASP A 45 -12.08 -6.23 8.91
C ASP A 45 -12.32 -4.97 9.78
N LEU A 46 -11.40 -4.00 9.72
CA LEU A 46 -11.58 -2.71 10.38
C LEU A 46 -12.79 -1.94 9.83
N CYS A 47 -12.91 -1.85 8.50
CA CYS A 47 -14.01 -1.13 7.86
C CYS A 47 -15.36 -1.72 8.25
N ASP A 48 -15.48 -3.05 8.24
CA ASP A 48 -16.75 -3.71 8.57
C ASP A 48 -17.07 -3.56 10.05
N SER A 49 -16.06 -3.69 10.91
CA SER A 49 -16.20 -3.43 12.34
C SER A 49 -16.63 -2.00 12.67
N LEU A 50 -16.10 -1.01 11.92
CA LEU A 50 -16.51 0.40 12.06
C LEU A 50 -17.98 0.59 11.65
N LYS A 51 -18.42 -0.05 10.56
CA LYS A 51 -19.82 -0.01 10.11
C LYS A 51 -20.76 -0.62 11.15
N GLU A 52 -20.40 -1.77 11.72
CA GLU A 52 -21.21 -2.44 12.75
C GLU A 52 -21.30 -1.63 14.05
N MET A 53 -20.22 -0.96 14.44
CA MET A 53 -20.18 -0.16 15.66
C MET A 53 -21.06 1.10 15.55
N GLY A 54 -21.26 1.64 14.34
CA GLY A 54 -22.02 2.88 14.13
C GLY A 54 -21.52 4.01 15.03
N ASN A 55 -22.43 4.71 15.71
CA ASN A 55 -22.09 5.78 16.66
C ASN A 55 -21.84 5.27 18.11
N ALA A 56 -21.78 3.95 18.33
CA ALA A 56 -21.65 3.41 19.68
C ALA A 56 -20.31 3.85 20.32
N SER A 57 -20.40 4.47 21.48
CA SER A 57 -19.26 5.10 22.16
C SER A 57 -18.48 4.16 23.10
N SER A 58 -18.42 2.86 22.78
CA SER A 58 -17.76 1.88 23.66
C SER A 58 -16.24 2.00 23.59
N SER A 59 -15.63 2.59 24.63
CA SER A 59 -14.17 2.70 24.79
C SER A 59 -13.45 1.36 24.78
N THR A 60 -14.07 0.30 25.31
CA THR A 60 -13.50 -1.05 25.33
C THR A 60 -13.39 -1.65 23.93
N LEU A 61 -14.46 -1.55 23.13
CA LEU A 61 -14.42 -2.04 21.75
C LEU A 61 -13.36 -1.28 20.95
N ARG A 62 -13.27 0.04 21.12
CA ARG A 62 -12.26 0.89 20.47
C ARG A 62 -10.83 0.44 20.77
N LEU A 63 -10.50 0.15 22.02
CA LEU A 63 -9.17 -0.34 22.41
C LEU A 63 -8.88 -1.74 21.84
N MET A 64 -9.89 -2.61 21.80
CA MET A 64 -9.76 -3.93 21.17
C MET A 64 -9.47 -3.82 19.67
N PHE A 65 -10.11 -2.87 18.97
CA PHE A 65 -9.85 -2.62 17.55
C PHE A 65 -8.44 -2.11 17.31
N LEU A 66 -7.98 -1.12 18.08
CA LEU A 66 -6.60 -0.64 17.99
C LEU A 66 -5.58 -1.74 18.22
N HIS A 67 -5.81 -2.60 19.21
CA HIS A 67 -4.90 -3.71 19.47
C HIS A 67 -4.88 -4.73 18.32
N LYS A 68 -6.05 -5.09 17.77
CA LYS A 68 -6.12 -5.98 16.61
C LYS A 68 -5.39 -5.40 15.41
N LEU A 69 -5.60 -4.11 15.13
CA LEU A 69 -4.97 -3.39 14.04
C LEU A 69 -3.45 -3.35 14.20
N ASP A 70 -2.96 -2.97 15.38
CA ASP A 70 -1.53 -2.96 15.71
C ASP A 70 -0.89 -4.33 15.49
N LYS A 71 -1.54 -5.38 15.99
CA LYS A 71 -1.04 -6.75 15.86
C LYS A 71 -1.01 -7.23 14.40
N ALA A 72 -2.03 -6.89 13.61
CA ALA A 72 -2.15 -7.33 12.23
C ALA A 72 -1.23 -6.54 11.28
N LEU A 73 -1.00 -5.26 11.57
CA LEU A 73 -0.34 -4.34 10.65
C LEU A 73 1.09 -3.96 11.05
N SER A 74 1.47 -3.93 12.33
CA SER A 74 2.74 -3.32 12.77
C SER A 74 3.96 -3.84 11.99
N ASN A 75 4.24 -5.15 12.06
CA ASN A 75 5.41 -5.71 11.37
C ASN A 75 5.19 -5.78 9.86
N ASN A 76 3.96 -6.09 9.43
CA ASN A 76 3.61 -6.25 8.04
C ASN A 76 3.78 -4.94 7.26
N LEU A 77 3.28 -3.83 7.79
CA LEU A 77 3.35 -2.51 7.17
C LEU A 77 4.78 -1.95 7.20
N ALA A 78 5.53 -2.19 8.27
CA ALA A 78 6.95 -1.84 8.33
C ALA A 78 7.76 -2.56 7.25
N THR A 79 7.65 -3.89 7.15
CA THR A 79 8.32 -4.70 6.11
C THR A 79 7.84 -4.30 4.71
N PHE A 80 6.56 -3.99 4.54
CA PHE A 80 6.02 -3.60 3.25
C PHE A 80 6.54 -2.23 2.78
N THR A 81 6.70 -1.28 3.70
CA THR A 81 7.18 0.08 3.38
C THR A 81 8.69 0.20 3.27
N GLU A 82 9.46 -0.73 3.87
CA GLU A 82 10.94 -0.77 3.75
C GLU A 82 11.42 -0.82 2.29
N HIS A 83 10.60 -1.37 1.40
CA HIS A 83 10.94 -1.52 -0.02
C HIS A 83 10.32 -0.46 -0.93
N ALA A 84 9.58 0.52 -0.39
CA ALA A 84 8.84 1.51 -1.18
C ALA A 84 9.74 2.41 -2.06
N ASP A 85 11.03 2.56 -1.70
CA ASP A 85 12.01 3.33 -2.45
C ASP A 85 12.67 2.54 -3.61
N LYS A 86 12.42 1.23 -3.69
CA LYS A 86 13.11 0.36 -4.66
C LYS A 86 12.44 0.46 -6.03
N LEU A 87 13.26 0.58 -7.07
CA LEU A 87 12.80 0.65 -8.47
C LEU A 87 12.00 -0.59 -8.92
N TRP A 88 12.25 -1.75 -8.32
CA TRP A 88 11.51 -2.99 -8.60
C TRP A 88 10.24 -3.13 -7.77
N PHE A 89 9.98 -2.24 -6.81
CA PHE A 89 8.81 -2.30 -5.95
C PHE A 89 7.55 -2.01 -6.76
N PRO A 90 6.60 -2.95 -6.83
CA PRO A 90 5.42 -2.78 -7.68
C PRO A 90 4.59 -1.54 -7.36
N VAL A 91 4.26 -0.76 -8.40
CA VAL A 91 3.32 0.38 -8.32
C VAL A 91 1.99 0.03 -7.62
N PRO A 92 1.38 -1.16 -7.81
CA PRO A 92 0.19 -1.56 -7.06
C PRO A 92 0.35 -1.54 -5.53
N TYR A 93 1.55 -1.72 -5.01
CA TYR A 93 1.80 -1.71 -3.56
C TYR A 93 1.83 -0.29 -3.00
N MET A 94 2.36 0.68 -3.75
CA MET A 94 2.17 2.09 -3.41
C MET A 94 0.69 2.48 -3.47
N LYS A 95 -0.07 1.93 -4.42
CA LYS A 95 -1.53 2.12 -4.46
C LYS A 95 -2.25 1.50 -3.26
N LEU A 96 -1.78 0.36 -2.74
CA LEU A 96 -2.33 -0.23 -1.53
C LEU A 96 -2.19 0.74 -0.34
N LEU A 97 -1.01 1.34 -0.16
CA LEU A 97 -0.79 2.36 0.88
C LEU A 97 -1.74 3.55 0.74
N LEU A 98 -2.00 4.02 -0.48
CA LEU A 98 -2.96 5.10 -0.74
C LEU A 98 -4.42 4.67 -0.51
N THR A 99 -4.73 3.38 -0.67
CA THR A 99 -6.09 2.84 -0.48
C THR A 99 -6.44 2.73 1.01
N ILE A 100 -5.45 2.48 1.87
CA ILE A 100 -5.67 2.34 3.31
C ILE A 100 -5.73 3.69 4.04
N THR A 101 -5.15 4.76 3.48
CA THR A 101 -5.21 6.12 4.04
C THR A 101 -6.63 6.60 4.36
N PRO A 102 -7.62 6.57 3.44
CA PRO A 102 -8.98 7.02 3.75
C PRO A 102 -9.67 6.19 4.85
N ILE A 103 -9.25 4.93 5.03
CA ILE A 103 -9.75 4.06 6.11
C ILE A 103 -9.20 4.55 7.46
N CYS A 104 -7.93 4.91 7.49
CA CYS A 104 -7.28 5.52 8.66
C CYS A 104 -7.91 6.88 9.02
N ASP A 105 -8.21 7.70 8.02
CA ASP A 105 -8.91 8.98 8.23
C ASP A 105 -10.32 8.77 8.78
N SER A 106 -11.03 7.75 8.27
CA SER A 106 -12.36 7.37 8.78
C SER A 106 -12.27 6.95 10.24
N PHE A 107 -11.26 6.14 10.60
CA PHE A 107 -10.99 5.77 11.99
C PHE A 107 -10.72 7.00 12.87
N ALA A 108 -9.87 7.93 12.42
CA ALA A 108 -9.57 9.17 13.15
C ALA A 108 -10.82 10.05 13.33
N LYS A 109 -11.71 10.11 12.34
CA LYS A 109 -13.01 10.82 12.43
C LYS A 109 -13.97 10.15 13.40
N CYS A 110 -14.05 8.82 13.39
CA CYS A 110 -14.89 8.07 14.33
C CYS A 110 -14.35 8.15 15.77
N PHE A 111 -13.04 8.29 15.94
CA PHE A 111 -12.36 8.26 17.24
C PHE A 111 -11.33 9.39 17.42
N PRO A 112 -11.76 10.66 17.50
CA PRO A 112 -10.85 11.81 17.52
C PRO A 112 -9.95 11.89 18.75
N THR A 113 -10.28 11.18 19.83
CA THR A 113 -9.44 11.11 21.05
C THR A 113 -8.42 9.98 21.01
N LEU A 114 -8.43 9.14 19.97
CA LEU A 114 -7.52 8.02 19.81
C LEU A 114 -6.60 8.24 18.62
N SER A 115 -5.30 8.11 18.84
CA SER A 115 -4.32 8.08 17.78
C SER A 115 -4.12 6.64 17.30
N LEU A 116 -3.82 6.48 16.01
CA LEU A 116 -3.31 5.21 15.50
C LEU A 116 -2.00 4.86 16.22
N PRO A 117 -1.70 3.57 16.41
CA PRO A 117 -0.41 3.14 16.91
C PRO A 117 0.72 3.72 16.05
N LYS A 118 1.82 4.14 16.68
CA LYS A 118 2.96 4.73 15.95
C LYS A 118 3.56 3.78 14.92
N SER A 119 3.56 2.49 15.23
CA SER A 119 3.91 1.35 14.35
C SER A 119 3.11 1.30 13.05
N ILE A 120 1.99 2.01 12.96
CA ILE A 120 1.15 2.10 11.78
C ILE A 120 1.24 3.51 11.19
N SER A 121 1.06 4.54 12.04
CA SER A 121 0.98 5.92 11.57
C SER A 121 2.27 6.42 10.91
N SER A 122 3.46 5.92 11.30
CA SER A 122 4.73 6.31 10.66
C SER A 122 4.91 5.78 9.24
N HIS A 123 4.07 4.84 8.81
CA HIS A 123 4.19 4.13 7.53
C HIS A 123 3.06 4.48 6.55
N ILE A 124 2.06 5.24 6.99
CA ILE A 124 1.01 5.76 6.12
C ILE A 124 1.53 7.04 5.47
N PRO A 125 1.47 7.18 4.13
CA PRO A 125 1.85 8.41 3.47
C PRO A 125 0.92 9.54 3.91
N ASP A 126 1.49 10.68 4.33
CA ASP A 126 0.72 11.91 4.50
C ASP A 126 0.13 12.31 3.14
N THR A 127 -1.19 12.21 2.99
CA THR A 127 -1.90 12.62 1.76
C THR A 127 -2.19 14.12 1.69
N ASP A 128 -1.78 14.90 2.69
CA ASP A 128 -2.01 16.35 2.79
C ASP A 128 -0.90 17.22 2.12
N LYS A 129 -0.31 16.75 1.02
CA LYS A 129 0.64 17.56 0.21
C LYS A 129 0.31 17.59 -1.27
#